data_AF-A0A948PUC5-F1
#
_entry.id   AF-A0A948PUC5-F1
#
_cell.length_a   1.000
_cell.length_b   1.000
_cell.length_c   1.000
_cell.angle_alpha   90.00
_cell.angle_beta   90.00
_cell.angle_gamma   90.00
#
_symmetry.space_group_name_H-M   'P 1'
#
loop_
_entity.id
_entity.type
_entity.pdbx_description
1 polymer ?
#
loop_
_entity_poly.entity_id
_entity_poly.type
_entity_poly.pdbx_seq_one_letter_code
_entity_poly.pdbx_strand_id
1 'polypeptide(L)'
;MSADLIKELRRYRNTEASYGFALIYPGTAMEIFAKEQGILDKNFSWNSPYRAEKYRITGGDPSVPYMEWPGMEVEKVKAFMVKNTTSRKDLLEKGWRKIKKIKDWDELKILIKAGLNYLKL
;
A
#
# COMPACT_ATOMS: atom_id res chain seq x y z
N MET A 1 2.32 -15.01 11.36
CA MET A 1 3.78 -15.02 11.11
C MET A 1 4.49 -14.55 12.37
N SER A 2 5.47 -15.28 12.91
CA SER A 2 6.18 -14.90 14.15
C SER A 2 7.45 -14.11 13.84
N ALA A 3 7.99 -13.37 14.82
CA ALA A 3 9.23 -12.61 14.65
C ALA A 3 10.45 -13.51 14.38
N ASP A 4 10.49 -14.70 15.00
CA ASP A 4 11.59 -15.66 14.80
C ASP A 4 11.59 -16.24 13.38
N LEU A 5 10.40 -16.57 12.86
CA LEU A 5 10.25 -17.02 11.48
C LEU A 5 10.70 -15.94 10.49
N ILE A 6 10.40 -14.66 10.76
CA ILE A 6 10.89 -13.53 9.94
C ILE A 6 12.42 -13.46 9.95
N LYS A 7 13.04 -13.59 11.14
CA LYS A 7 14.50 -13.57 11.29
C LYS A 7 15.15 -14.76 10.57
N GLU A 8 14.53 -15.92 10.64
CA GLU A 8 14.99 -17.14 9.99
C GLU A 8 14.88 -17.04 8.45
N LEU A 9 13.73 -16.59 7.92
CA LEU A 9 13.51 -16.42 6.48
C LEU A 9 14.50 -15.45 5.82
N ARG A 10 14.94 -14.42 6.56
CA ARG A 10 15.97 -13.46 6.09
C ARG A 10 17.36 -14.08 5.90
N ARG A 11 17.64 -15.25 6.50
CA ARG A 11 18.94 -15.93 6.38
C ARG A 11 19.07 -16.71 5.09
N TYR A 12 17.96 -17.09 4.47
CA TYR A 12 17.96 -17.83 3.21
C TYR A 12 18.14 -16.88 2.01
N ARG A 13 18.88 -17.35 1.00
CA ARG A 13 18.94 -16.68 -0.31
C ARG A 13 17.72 -17.13 -1.13
N ASN A 14 17.12 -16.22 -1.89
CA ASN A 14 15.95 -16.45 -2.76
C ASN A 14 14.61 -16.76 -2.04
N THR A 15 14.48 -16.42 -0.77
CA THR A 15 13.19 -16.37 -0.06
C THR A 15 12.62 -14.96 -0.15
N GLU A 16 11.57 -14.78 -0.97
CA GLU A 16 10.80 -13.54 -1.02
C GLU A 16 9.49 -13.70 -0.25
N ALA A 17 9.18 -12.74 0.61
CA ALA A 17 7.87 -12.68 1.26
C ALA A 17 6.82 -12.36 0.20
N SER A 18 5.96 -13.34 -0.11
CA SER A 18 4.90 -13.25 -1.13
C SER A 18 3.69 -12.45 -0.62
N TYR A 19 3.88 -11.22 -0.15
CA TYR A 19 2.89 -10.35 0.49
C TYR A 19 2.59 -10.69 1.96
N GLY A 20 2.66 -9.69 2.82
CA GLY A 20 2.26 -9.85 4.20
C GLY A 20 2.70 -8.68 5.06
N PHE A 21 1.85 -7.66 5.15
CA PHE A 21 1.88 -6.80 6.33
C PHE A 21 1.13 -7.51 7.46
N ALA A 22 1.70 -7.52 8.65
CA ALA A 22 1.10 -8.15 9.83
C ALA A 22 0.73 -7.07 10.85
N LEU A 23 -0.40 -7.24 11.54
CA LEU A 23 -0.77 -6.37 12.65
C LEU A 23 0.25 -6.53 13.78
N ILE A 24 0.72 -5.40 14.32
CA ILE A 24 1.52 -5.40 15.53
C ILE A 24 0.55 -5.28 16.71
N TYR A 25 0.73 -6.07 17.75
CA TYR A 25 -0.09 -6.01 18.97
C TYR A 25 0.76 -5.67 20.20
N PRO A 26 0.18 -5.02 21.22
CA PRO A 26 0.90 -4.63 22.43
C PRO A 26 1.54 -5.80 23.16
N GLY A 27 2.79 -5.62 23.58
CA GLY A 27 3.56 -6.58 24.37
C GLY A 27 4.00 -7.83 23.61
N THR A 28 3.78 -7.88 22.29
CA THR A 28 4.18 -9.03 21.48
C THR A 28 5.65 -8.96 21.07
N ALA A 29 6.26 -10.12 20.79
CA ALA A 29 7.59 -10.19 20.20
C ALA A 29 7.71 -9.40 18.89
N MET A 30 6.59 -9.23 18.18
CA MET A 30 6.53 -8.43 16.96
C MET A 30 6.66 -6.93 17.22
N GLU A 31 6.15 -6.42 18.34
CA GLU A 31 6.34 -5.02 18.74
C GLU A 31 7.82 -4.74 19.01
N ILE A 32 8.46 -5.60 19.81
CA ILE A 32 9.88 -5.47 20.16
C ILE A 32 10.70 -5.49 18.87
N PHE A 33 10.45 -6.46 18.01
CA PHE A 33 11.10 -6.56 16.71
C PHE A 33 10.87 -5.32 15.84
N ALA A 34 9.65 -4.80 15.76
CA ALA A 34 9.36 -3.60 14.98
C ALA A 34 10.09 -2.35 15.51
N LYS A 35 10.23 -2.21 16.83
CA LYS A 35 11.03 -1.14 17.47
C LYS A 35 12.52 -1.30 17.17
N GLU A 36 13.05 -2.51 17.24
CA GLU A 36 14.46 -2.82 16.92
C GLU A 36 14.80 -2.52 15.44
N GLN A 37 13.85 -2.79 14.54
CA GLN A 37 14.01 -2.55 13.10
C GLN A 37 13.70 -1.11 12.68
N GLY A 38 13.28 -0.23 13.62
CA GLY A 38 12.90 1.16 13.33
C GLY A 38 11.60 1.31 12.55
N ILE A 39 10.77 0.26 12.48
CA ILE A 39 9.43 0.30 11.87
C ILE A 39 8.45 1.02 12.82
N LEU A 40 8.61 0.79 14.13
CA LEU A 40 7.99 1.57 15.18
C LEU A 40 9.05 2.44 15.86
N ASP A 41 8.64 3.62 16.32
CA ASP A 41 9.49 4.46 17.17
C ASP A 41 9.86 3.69 18.45
N LYS A 42 11.11 3.81 18.91
CA LYS A 42 11.56 3.18 20.16
C LYS A 42 10.71 3.63 21.36
N ASN A 43 10.22 4.87 21.34
CA ASN A 43 9.38 5.47 22.36
C ASN A 43 7.87 5.30 22.06
N PHE A 44 7.50 4.47 21.08
CA PHE A 44 6.10 4.21 20.77
C PHE A 44 5.35 3.64 21.98
N SER A 45 4.17 4.21 22.23
CA SER A 45 3.27 3.85 23.32
C SER A 45 1.87 3.62 22.77
N TRP A 46 1.27 2.50 23.15
CA TRP A 46 -0.13 2.17 22.85
C TRP A 46 -1.14 3.07 23.55
N ASN A 47 -0.71 3.78 24.59
CA ASN A 47 -1.54 4.74 25.31
C ASN A 47 -1.51 6.14 24.67
N SER A 48 -0.64 6.35 23.68
CA SER A 48 -0.55 7.60 22.94
C SER A 48 -1.31 7.49 21.62
N PRO A 49 -1.96 8.57 21.15
CA PRO A 49 -2.58 8.56 19.83
C PRO A 49 -1.54 8.22 18.74
N TYR A 50 -1.85 7.18 17.96
CA TYR A 50 -1.07 6.81 16.79
C TYR A 50 -1.95 6.92 15.55
N ARG A 51 -1.36 7.41 14.46
CA ARG A 51 -2.01 7.41 13.16
C ARG A 51 -0.98 7.34 12.04
N ALA A 52 -1.14 6.37 11.16
CA ALA A 52 -0.36 6.25 9.94
C ALA A 52 -1.28 6.18 8.72
N GLU A 53 -1.35 7.30 7.99
CA GLU A 53 -2.28 7.46 6.86
C GLU A 53 -2.03 6.44 5.74
N LYS A 54 -0.78 5.98 5.57
CA LYS A 54 -0.42 4.92 4.62
C LYS A 54 -1.19 3.62 4.85
N TYR A 55 -1.60 3.32 6.08
CA TYR A 55 -2.35 2.11 6.40
C TYR A 55 -3.83 2.20 6.07
N ARG A 56 -4.37 3.39 5.82
CA ARG A 56 -5.75 3.54 5.31
C ARG A 56 -5.94 2.82 3.96
N ILE A 57 -4.86 2.62 3.22
CA ILE A 57 -4.83 1.91 1.94
C ILE A 57 -5.30 0.45 2.08
N THR A 58 -5.13 -0.18 3.24
CA THR A 58 -5.53 -1.57 3.50
C THR A 58 -7.03 -1.71 3.79
N GLY A 59 -7.77 -0.59 3.90
CA GLY A 59 -9.16 -0.58 4.35
C GLY A 59 -9.34 -0.80 5.86
N GLY A 60 -8.24 -0.96 6.60
CA GLY A 60 -8.21 -1.07 8.06
C GLY A 60 -8.17 0.29 8.77
N ASP A 61 -8.17 0.22 10.10
CA ASP A 61 -8.03 1.38 10.98
C ASP A 61 -6.59 1.95 10.90
N PRO A 62 -6.38 3.22 10.52
CA PRO A 62 -5.05 3.83 10.42
C PRO A 62 -4.38 4.04 11.78
N SER A 63 -5.06 3.80 12.89
CA SER A 63 -4.51 3.83 14.25
C SER A 63 -3.81 2.53 14.66
N VAL A 64 -3.85 1.50 13.80
CA VAL A 64 -3.16 0.24 14.09
C VAL A 64 -1.87 0.14 13.28
N PRO A 65 -0.71 -0.02 13.95
CA PRO A 65 0.55 -0.18 13.25
C PRO A 65 0.70 -1.56 12.63
N TYR A 66 1.35 -1.60 11.45
CA TYR A 66 1.63 -2.84 10.72
C TYR A 66 3.14 -3.06 10.58
N MET A 67 3.53 -4.32 10.71
CA MET A 67 4.85 -4.81 10.33
C MET A 67 4.89 -4.97 8.81
N GLU A 68 5.71 -4.16 8.13
CA GLU A 68 5.90 -4.24 6.68
C GLU A 68 7.22 -4.95 6.35
N TRP A 69 7.22 -5.74 5.27
CA TRP A 69 8.46 -6.34 4.78
C TRP A 69 9.17 -5.37 3.84
N PRO A 70 10.50 -5.18 3.94
CA PRO A 70 11.25 -4.31 3.03
C PRO A 70 11.05 -4.73 1.57
N GLY A 71 10.66 -3.79 0.71
CA GLY A 71 10.36 -4.07 -0.70
C GLY A 71 8.92 -4.50 -0.97
N MET A 72 8.13 -4.81 0.06
CA MET A 72 6.71 -5.15 -0.01
C MET A 72 5.88 -4.26 0.93
N GLU A 73 6.19 -2.96 0.93
CA GLU A 73 5.43 -1.96 1.68
C GLU A 73 3.99 -1.86 1.15
N VAL A 74 3.04 -1.48 2.01
CA VAL A 74 1.60 -1.48 1.70
C VAL A 74 1.29 -0.76 0.38
N GLU A 75 2.01 0.34 0.10
CA GLU A 75 1.86 1.11 -1.14
C GLU A 75 2.29 0.32 -2.38
N LYS A 76 3.41 -0.40 -2.31
CA LYS A 76 3.90 -1.25 -3.42
C LYS A 76 2.97 -2.44 -3.62
N VAL A 77 2.49 -3.05 -2.55
CA VAL A 77 1.51 -4.14 -2.61
C VAL A 77 0.23 -3.66 -3.29
N LYS A 78 -0.29 -2.48 -2.90
CA LYS A 78 -1.45 -1.88 -3.57
C LYS A 78 -1.17 -1.64 -5.05
N ALA A 79 -0.03 -1.05 -5.40
CA ALA A 79 0.33 -0.79 -6.78
C ALA A 79 0.41 -2.08 -7.61
N PHE A 80 1.00 -3.13 -7.05
CA PHE A 80 1.07 -4.46 -7.68
C PHE A 80 -0.32 -5.07 -7.88
N MET A 81 -1.18 -5.05 -6.85
CA MET A 81 -2.55 -5.54 -6.96
C MET A 81 -3.34 -4.74 -8.00
N VAL A 82 -3.27 -3.42 -7.99
CA VAL A 82 -3.94 -2.59 -9.00
C VAL A 82 -3.42 -2.94 -10.40
N LYS A 83 -2.11 -3.09 -10.60
CA LYS A 83 -1.52 -3.42 -11.89
C LYS A 83 -1.93 -4.80 -12.40
N ASN A 84 -2.01 -5.80 -11.53
CA ASN A 84 -2.22 -7.19 -11.93
C ASN A 84 -3.68 -7.66 -11.84
N THR A 85 -4.48 -7.05 -10.97
CA THR A 85 -5.91 -7.37 -10.82
C THR A 85 -6.77 -6.49 -11.72
N THR A 86 -6.33 -5.28 -12.10
CA THR A 86 -7.12 -4.44 -13.02
C THR A 86 -6.97 -4.97 -14.44
N SER A 87 -8.00 -5.65 -14.94
CA SER A 87 -8.07 -6.07 -16.34
C SER A 87 -8.08 -4.86 -17.29
N ARG A 88 -7.51 -4.99 -18.50
CA ARG A 88 -7.65 -3.98 -19.56
C ARG A 88 -9.12 -3.61 -19.83
N LYS A 89 -10.02 -4.58 -19.64
CA LYS A 89 -11.47 -4.37 -19.76
C LYS A 89 -12.00 -3.42 -18.68
N ASP A 90 -11.56 -3.56 -17.42
CA ASP A 90 -11.94 -2.66 -16.33
C ASP A 90 -11.38 -1.25 -16.49
N LEU A 91 -10.17 -1.11 -17.04
CA LEU A 91 -9.60 0.20 -17.37
C LEU A 91 -10.40 0.88 -18.47
N LEU A 92 -10.74 0.16 -19.55
CA LEU A 92 -11.58 0.66 -20.63
C LEU A 92 -12.97 1.01 -20.14
N GLU A 93 -13.57 0.19 -19.28
CA GLU A 93 -14.91 0.43 -18.75
C GLU A 93 -14.94 1.63 -17.79
N LYS A 94 -13.92 1.81 -16.94
CA LYS A 94 -13.75 3.01 -16.11
C LYS A 94 -13.54 4.26 -16.96
N GLY A 95 -12.74 4.16 -18.02
CA GLY A 95 -12.56 5.22 -19.01
C GLY A 95 -13.88 5.58 -19.71
N TRP A 96 -14.61 4.58 -20.21
CA TRP A 96 -15.89 4.75 -20.90
C TRP A 96 -16.96 5.34 -19.99
N ARG A 97 -17.03 4.93 -18.72
CA ARG A 97 -17.95 5.53 -17.74
C ARG A 97 -17.63 7.00 -17.46
N LYS A 98 -16.36 7.40 -17.45
CA LYS A 98 -15.96 8.81 -17.34
C LYS A 98 -16.31 9.59 -18.61
N ILE A 99 -16.01 9.04 -19.79
CA ILE A 99 -16.34 9.67 -21.08
C ILE A 99 -17.86 9.83 -21.24
N LYS A 100 -18.65 8.81 -20.88
CA LYS A 100 -20.12 8.87 -20.96
C LYS A 100 -20.75 9.88 -20.00
N LYS A 101 -20.05 10.29 -18.93
CA LYS A 101 -20.50 11.35 -18.02
C LYS A 101 -20.21 12.76 -18.55
N ILE A 102 -19.36 12.89 -19.55
CA ILE A 102 -19.07 14.17 -20.20
C ILE A 102 -20.27 14.49 -21.09
N LYS A 103 -21.07 15.46 -20.66
CA LYS A 103 -22.22 15.94 -21.43
C LYS A 103 -21.81 16.92 -22.53
N ASP A 104 -20.63 17.52 -22.43
CA ASP A 104 -20.21 18.64 -23.26
C ASP A 104 -18.90 18.35 -24.03
N TRP A 105 -18.90 18.64 -25.32
CA TRP A 105 -17.77 18.33 -26.21
C TRP A 105 -16.52 19.16 -25.90
N ASP A 106 -16.68 20.31 -25.24
CA ASP A 106 -15.56 21.15 -24.81
C ASP A 106 -14.82 20.59 -23.59
N GLU A 107 -15.50 19.89 -22.67
CA GLU A 107 -14.84 19.15 -21.58
C GLU A 107 -14.00 17.98 -22.09
N LEU A 108 -14.48 17.30 -23.15
CA LEU A 108 -13.74 16.22 -23.80
C LEU A 108 -12.44 16.75 -24.43
N LYS A 109 -12.49 17.92 -25.07
CA LYS A 109 -11.29 18.59 -25.63
C LYS A 109 -10.29 18.97 -24.54
N ILE A 110 -10.76 19.47 -23.39
CA ILE A 110 -9.90 19.81 -22.26
C ILE A 110 -9.20 18.56 -21.71
N LEU A 111 -9.92 17.44 -21.56
CA LEU A 111 -9.36 16.17 -21.11
C LEU A 111 -8.34 15.58 -22.09
N ILE A 112 -8.62 15.63 -23.39
CA ILE A 112 -7.69 15.16 -24.43
C ILE A 112 -6.43 16.04 -24.48
N LYS A 113 -6.59 17.37 -24.37
CA LYS A 113 -5.46 18.32 -24.34
C LYS A 113 -4.61 18.15 -23.09
N ALA A 114 -5.23 17.91 -21.94
CA ALA A 114 -4.54 17.59 -20.70
C ALA A 114 -3.78 16.25 -20.79
N GLY A 115 -4.39 15.22 -21.38
CA GLY A 115 -3.75 13.92 -21.61
C GLY A 115 -2.56 14.00 -22.59
N LEU A 116 -2.70 14.77 -23.67
CA LEU A 116 -1.62 15.00 -24.65
C LEU A 116 -0.45 15.79 -24.04
N ASN A 117 -0.73 16.76 -23.16
CA ASN A 117 0.33 17.48 -22.44
C ASN A 117 1.04 16.59 -21.42
N TYR A 118 0.33 15.64 -20.79
CA TYR A 118 0.92 14.68 -19.85
C TYR A 118 1.82 13.63 -20.53
N LEU A 119 1.58 13.33 -21.81
CA LEU A 119 2.39 12.41 -22.63
C LEU A 119 3.55 13.09 -23.39
N LYS A 120 3.57 14.44 -23.41
CA LYS A 120 4.66 15.24 -23.99
C LYS A 120 5.73 15.66 -22.96
N LEU A 121 5.54 15.27 -21.69
CA LEU A 121 6.55 15.23 -20.63
C LEU A 121 7.11 13.81 -20.54
#